data_AF-T1C500-F1
#
_entry.id   AF-T1C500-F1
#
_cell.length_a   1.000
_cell.length_b   1.000
_cell.length_c   1.000
_cell.angle_alpha   90.00
_cell.angle_beta   90.00
_cell.angle_gamma   90.00
#
_symmetry.space_group_name_H-M   'P 1'
#
loop_
_entity.id
_entity.type
_entity.pdbx_description
1 polymer ?
#
loop_
_entity_poly.entity_id
_entity_poly.type
_entity_poly.pdbx_seq_one_letter_code
_entity_poly.pdbx_strand_id
1 'polypeptide(L)'
;PRTDNTVYPRGLGLRSMVEKFRDGPFQEAAERVLRSETLRPTRGRIETTDHPPIYPTQAVDPKKLKPDHARLYELVVRRFLATLGPDAIGQSRTARLDIQGEPFVGKGQRLIDPGWYAIYPYSRADESPMPVLPVGGTIDLTRIDLIEEQTKPPRRYTQGRSSRRWSGSVSGPRAPG
;
A
#
# COMPACT_ATOMS: atom_id res chain seq x y z
N PRO A 1 -11.37 18.53 -1.52
CA PRO A 1 -9.91 18.79 -1.39
C PRO A 1 -9.10 17.99 -2.42
N ARG A 2 -8.41 18.67 -3.34
CA ARG A 2 -7.45 18.05 -4.27
C ARG A 2 -6.05 18.32 -3.75
N THR A 3 -5.34 17.28 -3.32
CA THR A 3 -3.96 17.37 -2.84
C THR A 3 -3.23 16.12 -3.28
N ASP A 4 -2.09 16.30 -3.94
CA ASP A 4 -1.16 15.23 -4.29
C ASP A 4 -0.06 15.07 -3.22
N ASN A 5 -0.10 15.89 -2.16
CA ASN A 5 0.85 15.83 -1.06
C ASN A 5 0.62 14.58 -0.21
N THR A 6 1.72 13.96 0.18
CA THR A 6 1.74 12.75 1.03
C THR A 6 2.41 12.98 2.39
N VAL A 7 2.80 14.23 2.70
CA VAL A 7 3.54 14.60 3.91
C VAL A 7 2.69 15.46 4.86
N TYR A 8 2.49 15.01 6.10
CA TYR A 8 1.81 15.81 7.12
C TYR A 8 2.69 16.97 7.63
N PRO A 9 2.10 18.11 8.03
CA PRO A 9 2.85 19.24 8.58
C PRO A 9 3.59 18.88 9.86
N ARG A 10 4.84 19.36 10.03
CA ARG A 10 5.69 19.03 11.19
C ARG A 10 5.11 19.51 12.55
N GLY A 11 4.29 20.56 12.54
CA GLY A 11 3.61 21.07 13.73
C GLY A 11 2.29 20.39 14.06
N LEU A 12 1.84 19.42 13.26
CA LEU A 12 0.61 18.69 13.52
C LEU A 12 0.84 17.71 14.68
N GLY A 13 0.07 17.86 15.76
CA GLY A 13 0.06 16.91 16.88
C GLY A 13 -0.55 15.56 16.48
N LEU A 14 0.21 14.72 15.76
CA LEU A 14 -0.29 13.44 15.25
C LEU A 14 -0.81 12.54 16.38
N ARG A 15 -0.09 12.46 17.51
CA ARG A 15 -0.50 11.66 18.66
C ARG A 15 -1.83 12.16 19.25
N SER A 16 -1.96 13.46 19.49
CA SER A 16 -3.21 14.03 20.01
C SER A 16 -4.38 13.92 19.04
N MET A 17 -4.10 13.87 17.73
CA MET A 17 -5.13 13.59 16.72
C MET A 17 -5.60 12.13 16.76
N VAL A 18 -4.68 11.17 16.90
CA VAL A 18 -5.01 9.75 17.04
C VAL A 18 -5.79 9.49 18.34
N GLU A 19 -5.45 10.19 19.43
CA GLU A 19 -6.15 10.07 20.72
C GLU A 19 -7.65 10.38 20.63
N LYS A 20 -8.07 11.29 19.73
CA LYS A 20 -9.49 11.61 19.50
C LYS A 20 -10.29 10.44 18.93
N PHE A 21 -9.63 9.41 18.40
CA PHE A 21 -10.25 8.21 17.83
C PHE A 21 -10.23 7.02 18.79
N ARG A 22 -9.82 7.21 20.05
CA ARG A 22 -9.87 6.17 21.09
C ARG A 22 -11.30 5.83 21.50
N ASP A 23 -12.23 6.74 21.28
CA ASP A 23 -13.64 6.52 21.55
C ASP A 23 -14.40 6.26 20.24
N GLY A 24 -15.20 5.20 20.20
CA GLY A 24 -16.07 4.88 19.07
C GLY A 24 -15.51 3.83 18.09
N PRO A 25 -15.93 3.84 16.82
CA PRO A 25 -15.72 2.71 15.90
C PRO A 25 -14.27 2.52 15.43
N PHE A 26 -13.39 3.47 15.73
CA PHE A 26 -11.97 3.43 15.35
C PHE A 26 -11.04 3.13 16.52
N GLN A 27 -11.58 2.81 17.70
CA GLN A 27 -10.82 2.58 18.93
C GLN A 27 -9.67 1.59 18.73
N GLU A 28 -9.95 0.41 18.20
CA GLU A 28 -8.93 -0.64 18.00
C GLU A 28 -7.78 -0.17 17.10
N ALA A 29 -8.12 0.55 16.01
CA ALA A 29 -7.13 1.10 15.10
C ALA A 29 -6.28 2.21 15.77
N ALA A 30 -6.91 3.08 16.56
CA ALA A 30 -6.23 4.14 17.29
C ALA A 30 -5.28 3.57 18.36
N GLU A 31 -5.74 2.58 19.13
CA GLU A 31 -4.92 1.90 20.13
C GLU A 31 -3.71 1.20 19.49
N ARG A 32 -3.89 0.53 18.35
CA ARG A 32 -2.80 -0.13 17.62
C ARG A 32 -1.73 0.86 17.18
N VAL A 33 -2.13 2.05 16.72
CA VAL A 33 -1.21 3.14 16.37
C VAL A 33 -0.49 3.67 17.61
N LEU A 34 -1.22 3.90 18.71
CA LEU A 34 -0.67 4.50 19.93
C LEU A 34 0.32 3.61 20.70
N ARG A 35 0.30 2.28 20.46
CA ARG A 35 1.29 1.33 20.99
C ARG A 35 2.70 1.62 20.49
N SER A 36 2.86 2.27 19.33
CA SER A 36 4.15 2.70 18.83
C SER A 36 4.70 3.87 19.64
N GLU A 37 5.96 3.79 20.07
CA GLU A 37 6.64 4.86 20.81
C GLU A 37 6.73 6.14 19.99
N THR A 38 7.09 6.01 18.71
CA THR A 38 7.17 7.13 17.75
C THR A 38 6.17 6.95 16.62
N LEU A 39 5.40 8.01 16.33
CA LEU A 39 4.46 8.03 15.21
C LEU A 39 5.15 8.67 14.01
N ARG A 40 5.55 7.83 13.06
CA ARG A 40 6.17 8.26 11.81
C ARG A 40 5.23 7.94 10.65
N PRO A 41 4.51 8.94 10.10
CA PRO A 41 3.64 8.70 8.98
C PRO A 41 4.43 8.23 7.76
N THR A 42 3.92 7.20 7.09
CA THR A 42 4.41 6.81 5.77
C THR A 42 4.20 7.97 4.80
N ARG A 43 5.24 8.26 4.02
CA ARG A 43 5.25 9.34 3.02
C ARG A 43 5.52 8.76 1.63
N GLY A 44 4.79 9.25 0.63
CA GLY A 44 5.03 8.93 -0.76
C GLY A 44 6.18 9.76 -1.36
N ARG A 45 6.40 9.62 -2.67
CA ARG A 45 7.42 10.38 -3.41
C ARG A 45 7.05 11.83 -3.70
N ILE A 46 5.80 12.23 -3.45
CA ILE A 46 5.28 13.55 -3.82
C ILE A 46 5.14 14.39 -2.54
N GLU A 47 5.89 15.48 -2.50
CA GLU A 47 5.83 16.52 -1.48
C GLU A 47 5.55 17.84 -2.20
N THR A 48 4.37 18.41 -1.96
CA THR A 48 4.00 19.75 -2.43
C THR A 48 3.78 20.65 -1.23
N THR A 49 4.05 21.94 -1.38
CA THR A 49 4.01 22.92 -0.28
C THR A 49 2.63 23.46 0.05
N ASP A 50 1.65 23.27 -0.83
CA ASP A 50 0.42 24.07 -0.81
C ASP A 50 -0.64 23.52 0.16
N HIS A 51 -0.80 22.19 0.20
CA HIS A 51 -1.81 21.54 1.02
C HIS A 51 -1.29 20.24 1.63
N PRO A 52 -1.58 19.93 2.90
CA PRO A 52 -1.28 18.62 3.47
C PRO A 52 -2.13 17.52 2.81
N PRO A 53 -1.80 16.23 3.03
CA PRO A 53 -2.67 15.11 2.64
C PRO A 53 -4.07 15.28 3.24
N ILE A 54 -5.07 14.62 2.67
CA ILE A 54 -6.40 14.59 3.29
C ILE A 54 -6.30 13.81 4.61
N TYR A 55 -6.66 14.45 5.72
CA TYR A 55 -6.75 13.85 7.05
C TYR A 55 -8.01 14.33 7.78
N PRO A 56 -8.53 13.56 8.74
CA PRO A 56 -9.70 13.98 9.52
C PRO A 56 -9.31 15.10 10.49
N THR A 57 -9.97 16.26 10.44
CA THR A 57 -9.68 17.39 11.34
C THR A 57 -10.34 17.24 12.72
N GLN A 58 -11.47 16.54 12.78
CA GLN A 58 -12.24 16.28 14.01
C GLN A 58 -12.74 14.84 14.04
N ALA A 59 -12.87 14.30 15.26
CA ALA A 59 -13.60 13.06 15.50
C ALA A 59 -15.10 13.37 15.40
N VAL A 60 -15.78 12.67 14.51
CA VAL A 60 -17.22 12.80 14.27
C VAL A 60 -17.82 11.42 14.44
N ASP A 61 -18.92 11.34 15.19
CA ASP A 61 -19.70 10.10 15.27
C ASP A 61 -20.31 9.79 13.88
N PRO A 62 -19.92 8.67 13.22
CA PRO A 62 -20.44 8.33 11.90
C PRO A 62 -21.96 8.19 11.87
N LYS A 63 -22.61 7.89 13.01
CA LYS A 63 -24.07 7.78 13.12
C LYS A 63 -24.79 9.11 12.87
N LYS A 64 -24.10 10.24 13.03
CA LYS A 64 -24.64 11.59 12.78
C LYS A 64 -24.47 12.04 11.33
N LEU A 65 -23.81 11.23 10.49
CA LEU A 65 -23.56 11.53 9.08
C LEU A 65 -24.53 10.77 8.17
N LYS A 66 -24.80 11.35 7.00
CA LYS A 66 -25.47 10.60 5.93
C LYS A 66 -24.62 9.38 5.52
N PRO A 67 -25.23 8.27 5.07
CA PRO A 67 -24.51 7.02 4.79
C PRO A 67 -23.26 7.17 3.91
N ASP A 68 -23.34 7.95 2.83
CA ASP A 68 -22.20 8.12 1.92
C ASP A 68 -21.10 8.99 2.53
N HIS A 69 -21.47 10.01 3.31
CA HIS A 69 -20.50 10.82 4.06
C HIS A 69 -19.81 10.01 5.15
N ALA A 70 -20.55 9.13 5.83
CA ALA A 70 -20.00 8.22 6.84
C ALA A 70 -18.97 7.26 6.22
N ARG A 71 -19.27 6.67 5.06
CA ARG A 71 -18.33 5.80 4.32
C ARG A 71 -17.06 6.54 3.88
N LEU A 72 -17.21 7.74 3.34
CA LEU A 72 -16.06 8.56 2.92
C LEU A 72 -15.21 8.99 4.13
N TYR A 73 -15.87 9.37 5.23
CA TYR A 73 -15.20 9.71 6.47
C TYR A 73 -14.42 8.53 7.02
N GLU A 74 -15.03 7.34 7.09
CA GLU A 74 -14.37 6.10 7.49
C GLU A 74 -13.13 5.81 6.63
N LEU A 75 -13.25 5.93 5.30
CA LEU A 75 -12.13 5.73 4.39
C LEU A 75 -10.95 6.67 4.71
N VAL A 76 -11.24 7.95 4.94
CA VAL A 76 -10.23 8.98 5.26
C VAL A 76 -9.59 8.70 6.63
N VAL A 77 -10.39 8.39 7.66
CA VAL A 77 -9.88 8.09 9.00
C VAL A 77 -9.02 6.84 8.99
N ARG A 78 -9.49 5.74 8.40
CA ARG A 78 -8.71 4.49 8.29
C ARG A 78 -7.44 4.69 7.50
N ARG A 79 -7.47 5.48 6.42
CA ARG A 79 -6.26 5.80 5.65
C ARG A 79 -5.25 6.57 6.49
N PHE A 80 -5.71 7.60 7.21
CA PHE A 80 -4.87 8.39 8.12
C PHE A 80 -4.25 7.53 9.24
N LEU A 81 -5.06 6.72 9.92
CA LEU A 81 -4.55 5.83 10.97
C LEU A 81 -3.58 4.79 10.42
N ALA A 82 -3.83 4.26 9.23
CA ALA A 82 -2.94 3.30 8.59
C ALA A 82 -1.59 3.90 8.18
N THR A 83 -1.51 5.20 7.83
CA THR A 83 -0.21 5.81 7.55
C THR A 83 0.66 5.93 8.80
N LEU A 84 0.04 6.00 9.99
CA LEU A 84 0.70 6.05 11.30
C LEU A 84 0.83 4.67 11.97
N GLY A 85 0.20 3.65 11.40
CA GLY A 85 0.19 2.29 11.92
C GLY A 85 1.54 1.59 11.77
N PRO A 86 1.76 0.49 12.50
CA PRO A 86 2.96 -0.32 12.36
C PRO A 86 3.06 -0.95 10.96
N ASP A 87 4.28 -1.18 10.51
CA ASP A 87 4.54 -1.91 9.27
C ASP A 87 3.99 -3.34 9.35
N ALA A 88 3.52 -3.84 8.21
CA ALA A 88 3.15 -5.24 8.07
C ALA A 88 4.41 -6.10 8.02
N ILE A 89 4.44 -7.20 8.76
CA ILE A 89 5.55 -8.14 8.79
C ILE A 89 5.16 -9.36 7.97
N GLY A 90 5.91 -9.64 6.90
CA GLY A 90 5.74 -10.80 6.05
C GLY A 90 6.96 -11.72 6.06
N GLN A 91 6.75 -12.99 5.77
CA GLN A 91 7.79 -13.97 5.50
C GLN A 91 7.81 -14.28 4.01
N SER A 92 8.98 -14.13 3.38
CA SER A 92 9.21 -14.55 1.99
C SER A 92 10.08 -15.81 1.96
N ARG A 93 9.73 -16.75 1.10
CA ARG A 93 10.46 -18.00 0.86
C ARG A 93 10.77 -18.12 -0.62
N THR A 94 12.00 -18.50 -0.93
CA THR A 94 12.43 -18.79 -2.30
C THR A 94 13.01 -20.19 -2.32
N ALA A 95 12.40 -21.07 -3.13
CA ALA A 95 12.90 -22.40 -3.40
C ALA A 95 13.56 -22.40 -4.78
N ARG A 96 14.80 -22.89 -4.83
CA ARG A 96 15.49 -23.17 -6.10
C ARG A 96 15.40 -24.66 -6.34
N LEU A 97 14.88 -25.03 -7.51
CA LEU A 97 14.59 -26.40 -7.89
C LEU A 97 15.44 -26.73 -9.10
N ASP A 98 15.99 -27.94 -9.12
CA ASP A 98 16.63 -28.51 -10.29
C ASP A 98 15.69 -29.60 -10.82
N ILE A 99 15.24 -29.45 -12.06
CA ILE A 99 14.41 -30.43 -12.74
C ILE A 99 15.19 -30.90 -13.96
N GLN A 100 15.81 -32.08 -13.86
CA GLN A 100 16.60 -32.69 -14.93
C GLN A 100 17.72 -31.80 -15.50
N GLY A 101 18.36 -30.98 -14.65
CA GLY A 101 19.43 -30.05 -15.03
C GLY A 101 18.94 -28.63 -15.35
N GLU A 102 17.63 -28.41 -15.39
CA GLU A 102 17.04 -27.09 -15.63
C GLU A 102 16.66 -26.39 -14.31
N PRO A 103 17.11 -25.14 -14.08
CA PRO A 103 16.84 -24.43 -12.84
C PRO A 103 15.47 -23.74 -12.84
N PHE A 104 14.66 -24.02 -11.83
CA PHE A 104 13.37 -23.37 -11.57
C PHE A 104 13.38 -22.63 -10.24
N VAL A 105 12.55 -21.59 -10.12
CA VAL A 105 12.43 -20.79 -8.89
C VAL A 105 10.97 -20.69 -8.45
N GLY A 106 10.66 -21.31 -7.31
CA GLY A 106 9.41 -21.11 -6.59
C GLY A 106 9.54 -19.94 -5.62
N LYS A 107 8.56 -19.05 -5.59
CA LYS A 107 8.47 -17.97 -4.59
C LYS A 107 7.16 -18.08 -3.83
N GLY A 108 7.23 -17.84 -2.53
CA GLY A 108 6.08 -17.88 -1.65
C GLY A 108 6.20 -16.79 -0.61
N GLN A 109 5.07 -16.22 -0.23
CA GLN A 109 4.99 -15.14 0.73
C GLN A 109 3.79 -15.37 1.65
N ARG A 110 3.97 -15.05 2.93
CA ARG A 110 2.94 -15.17 3.96
C ARG A 110 2.95 -13.94 4.86
N LEU A 111 1.79 -13.44 5.23
CA LEU A 111 1.64 -12.38 6.22
C LEU A 111 1.79 -12.96 7.64
N ILE A 112 2.70 -12.40 8.43
CA ILE A 112 2.96 -12.82 9.82
C ILE A 112 2.29 -11.85 10.80
N ASP A 113 2.49 -10.54 10.60
CA ASP A 113 1.75 -9.49 11.30
C ASP A 113 1.10 -8.58 10.24
N PRO A 114 -0.23 -8.41 10.26
CA PRO A 114 -0.91 -7.54 9.30
C PRO A 114 -0.51 -6.07 9.40
N GLY A 115 0.00 -5.59 10.55
CA GLY A 115 0.34 -4.18 10.74
C GLY A 115 -0.79 -3.25 10.31
N TRP A 116 -0.49 -2.31 9.41
CA TRP A 116 -1.45 -1.38 8.82
C TRP A 116 -2.60 -2.04 8.02
N TYR A 117 -2.45 -3.27 7.51
CA TYR A 117 -3.55 -3.99 6.84
C TYR A 117 -4.73 -4.25 7.77
N ALA A 118 -4.50 -4.41 9.08
CA ALA A 118 -5.56 -4.54 10.06
C ALA A 118 -6.37 -3.23 10.23
N ILE A 119 -5.73 -2.09 9.99
CA ILE A 119 -6.35 -0.76 10.10
C ILE A 119 -7.13 -0.40 8.81
N TYR A 120 -6.58 -0.77 7.66
CA TYR A 120 -7.09 -0.42 6.34
C TYR A 120 -7.53 -1.67 5.53
N PRO A 121 -8.78 -2.16 5.73
CA PRO A 121 -9.27 -3.41 5.15
C PRO A 121 -9.53 -3.34 3.64
N TYR A 122 -9.36 -2.17 3.02
CA TYR A 122 -9.50 -1.97 1.58
C TYR A 122 -8.23 -2.34 0.79
N SER A 123 -7.17 -2.76 1.48
CA SER A 123 -5.98 -3.35 0.89
C SER A 123 -5.74 -4.72 1.54
N ARG A 124 -5.21 -5.67 0.79
CA ARG A 124 -4.86 -7.00 1.26
C ARG A 124 -3.43 -7.31 0.89
N ALA A 125 -2.74 -8.10 1.72
CA ALA A 125 -1.45 -8.65 1.37
C ALA A 125 -1.61 -9.66 0.22
N ASP A 126 -0.67 -9.65 -0.71
CA ASP A 126 -0.58 -10.68 -1.75
C ASP A 126 0.13 -11.89 -1.13
N GLU A 127 -0.66 -12.88 -0.70
CA GLU A 127 -0.16 -14.09 -0.06
C GLU A 127 -0.13 -15.24 -1.06
N SER A 128 1.03 -15.87 -1.17
CA SER A 128 1.24 -17.08 -1.94
C SER A 128 1.93 -18.10 -1.02
N PRO A 129 1.16 -18.81 -0.17
CA PRO A 129 1.75 -19.70 0.81
C PRO A 129 2.46 -20.85 0.11
N MET A 130 3.74 -21.06 0.46
CA MET A 130 4.52 -22.21 -0.01
C MET A 130 4.74 -23.18 1.16
N PRO A 131 4.59 -24.50 0.94
CA PRO A 131 4.94 -25.49 1.94
C PRO A 131 6.42 -25.39 2.34
N VAL A 132 6.76 -25.97 3.50
CA VAL A 132 8.16 -26.10 3.91
C VAL A 132 8.83 -27.13 2.99
N LEU A 133 9.85 -26.71 2.26
CA LEU A 133 10.69 -27.58 1.43
C LEU A 133 12.06 -27.71 2.10
N PRO A 134 12.48 -28.91 2.54
CA PRO A 134 13.81 -29.11 3.11
C PRO A 134 14.88 -28.99 2.02
N VAL A 135 16.04 -28.42 2.39
CA VAL A 135 17.19 -28.34 1.48
C VAL A 135 17.71 -29.75 1.19
N GLY A 136 17.90 -30.07 -0.09
CA GLY A 136 18.29 -31.41 -0.54
C GLY A 136 17.15 -32.43 -0.58
N GLY A 137 15.91 -32.00 -0.28
CA GLY A 137 14.74 -32.84 -0.48
C GLY A 137 14.41 -33.04 -1.96
N THR A 138 13.92 -34.23 -2.29
CA THR A 138 13.31 -34.52 -3.58
C THR A 138 11.83 -34.18 -3.55
N ILE A 139 11.28 -33.80 -4.70
CA ILE A 139 9.86 -33.44 -4.84
C ILE A 139 9.32 -34.13 -6.08
N ASP A 140 8.12 -34.68 -5.96
CA ASP A 140 7.48 -35.35 -7.09
C ASP A 140 6.93 -34.33 -8.08
N LEU A 141 7.32 -34.47 -9.34
CA LEU A 141 6.81 -33.65 -10.43
C LEU A 141 5.45 -34.18 -10.87
N THR A 142 4.39 -33.43 -10.56
CA THR A 142 3.03 -33.81 -10.96
C THR A 142 2.74 -33.49 -12.43
N ARG A 143 3.21 -32.34 -12.92
CA ARG A 143 2.91 -31.85 -14.27
C ARG A 143 3.96 -30.85 -14.74
N ILE A 144 4.30 -30.92 -16.02
CA ILE A 144 5.11 -29.92 -16.73
C ILE A 144 4.27 -29.45 -17.92
N ASP A 145 4.07 -28.14 -18.03
CA ASP A 145 3.33 -27.50 -19.12
C ASP A 145 4.26 -26.61 -19.95
N LEU A 146 4.17 -26.73 -21.27
CA LEU A 146 4.77 -25.78 -22.21
C LEU A 146 3.72 -24.74 -22.57
N ILE A 147 3.90 -23.51 -22.08
CA ILE A 147 2.96 -22.41 -22.30
C ILE A 147 3.56 -21.43 -23.32
N GLU A 148 2.91 -21.29 -24.46
CA GLU A 148 3.21 -20.22 -25.42
C GLU A 148 2.45 -18.95 -25.03
N GLU A 149 3.16 -17.91 -24.59
CA GLU A 149 2.58 -16.59 -24.34
C GLU A 149 2.91 -15.60 -25.47
N GLN A 150 1.90 -14.89 -25.96
CA GLN A 150 2.09 -13.75 -26.87
C GLN A 150 2.10 -12.45 -26.08
N THR A 151 2.90 -11.48 -26.52
CA THR A 151 2.95 -10.15 -25.90
C THR A 151 1.59 -9.46 -26.03
N LYS A 152 1.00 -9.08 -24.89
CA LYS A 152 -0.25 -8.32 -24.89
C LYS A 152 0.04 -6.87 -25.28
N PRO A 153 -0.65 -6.29 -26.28
CA PRO A 153 -0.53 -4.87 -26.56
C PRO A 153 -0.88 -4.06 -25.32
N PRO A 154 -0.30 -2.85 -25.13
CA PRO A 154 -0.56 -2.02 -23.97
C PRO A 154 -2.08 -1.81 -23.78
N ARG A 155 -2.53 -1.93 -22.53
CA ARG A 155 -3.96 -1.75 -22.19
C ARG A 155 -4.45 -0.41 -22.76
N ARG A 156 -5.64 -0.42 -23.38
CA ARG A 156 -6.30 0.82 -23.85
C ARG A 156 -6.37 1.82 -22.71
N TYR A 157 -6.10 3.09 -23.01
CA TYR A 157 -6.17 4.19 -22.06
C TYR A 157 -7.57 4.28 -21.46
N THR A 158 -7.71 3.87 -20.19
CA THR A 158 -8.83 4.29 -19.36
C THR A 158 -8.54 5.67 -18.79
N GLN A 159 -9.57 6.50 -18.68
CA GLN A 159 -9.55 7.96 -18.44
C GLN A 159 -8.66 8.45 -17.27
N GLY A 160 -8.27 7.58 -16.32
CA GLY A 160 -7.42 7.94 -15.17
C GLY A 160 -5.89 7.96 -15.38
N ARG A 161 -5.36 7.79 -16.61
CA ARG A 161 -3.90 7.67 -16.85
C ARG A 161 -3.29 8.68 -17.83
N SER A 162 -3.87 9.86 -18.00
CA SER A 162 -3.28 10.86 -18.92
C SER A 162 -2.25 11.82 -18.29
N SER A 163 -2.01 11.82 -16.97
CA SER A 163 -1.20 12.88 -16.32
C SER A 163 0.29 12.59 -16.10
N ARG A 164 0.84 11.42 -16.48
CA ARG A 164 2.24 11.05 -16.14
C ARG A 164 3.26 11.09 -17.30
N ARG A 165 2.93 11.68 -18.45
CA ARG A 165 3.84 11.69 -19.63
C ARG A 165 3.97 13.05 -20.32
N TRP A 166 4.04 14.15 -19.56
CA TRP A 166 4.36 15.49 -20.09
C TRP A 166 5.33 16.21 -19.15
N SER A 167 6.52 15.65 -18.94
CA SER A 167 7.65 16.33 -18.28
C SER A 167 8.95 15.69 -18.76
N GLY A 168 9.27 15.87 -20.04
CA GLY A 168 10.50 15.29 -20.58
C GLY A 168 10.61 15.33 -22.08
N SER A 169 10.66 16.54 -22.66
CA SER A 169 11.42 16.88 -23.87
C SER A 169 10.99 18.25 -24.42
N VAL A 170 11.72 19.30 -24.06
CA VAL A 170 11.79 20.51 -24.90
C VAL A 170 13.26 20.72 -25.25
N SER A 171 13.66 20.15 -26.38
CA SER A 171 14.87 20.54 -27.11
C SER A 171 14.38 21.17 -28.41
N GLY A 172 14.37 22.51 -28.45
CA GLY A 172 14.06 23.27 -29.66
C GLY A 172 15.24 23.28 -30.64
N PRO A 173 15.00 23.29 -31.96
CA PRO A 173 16.07 23.38 -32.95
C PRO A 173 16.62 24.81 -33.06
N ARG A 174 17.96 24.97 -33.06
CA ARG A 174 18.64 26.20 -33.49
C ARG A 174 18.70 26.22 -35.02
N ALA A 175 18.29 27.35 -35.62
CA ALA A 175 18.48 27.64 -37.03
C ALA A 175 19.92 28.10 -37.33
N PRO A 176 20.49 27.83 -38.52
CA PRO A 176 21.79 28.36 -38.92
C PRO A 176 21.65 29.78 -39.51
N GLY A 177 22.65 30.62 -39.23
CA GLY A 177 22.94 31.86 -39.95
C GLY A 177 24.35 31.77 -40.54
#